data_AF-A0A2N2MMS0-F1
#
_entry.id   AF-A0A2N2MMS0-F1
#
_cell.length_a   1.000
_cell.length_b   1.000
_cell.length_c   1.000
_cell.angle_alpha   90.00
_cell.angle_beta   90.00
_cell.angle_gamma   90.00
#
_symmetry.space_group_name_H-M   'P 1'
#
loop_
_entity.id
_entity.type
_entity.pdbx_description
1 polymer ?
#
loop_
_entity_poly.entity_id
_entity_poly.type
_entity_poly.pdbx_seq_one_letter_code
_entity_poly.pdbx_strand_id
1 'polypeptide(L)'
;MKVLVGKAESECNSSESHRAQNCTEYLGTNLITAEEWESLFPEAQFYLIEEKQIVNPETNMNGFVQRNFIIVKQRQSEYRDEDFDKLLADNQIAITEDNIEIILRAFAKITAANHHYQGIIFSPLEKVNYAKGEARHPYNYHLIALAGENKTELNWYFVVKKDQLRIATFTTYTLKDYYFSP
;
A
#
# COMPACT_ATOMS: atom_id res chain seq x y z
N MET A 1 13.41 -19.58 -15.60
CA MET A 1 13.30 -19.09 -14.20
C MET A 1 12.07 -19.76 -13.60
N LYS A 2 12.24 -20.64 -12.61
CA LYS A 2 11.10 -21.33 -11.96
C LYS A 2 10.45 -20.33 -11.01
N VAL A 3 9.20 -19.98 -11.27
CA VAL A 3 8.33 -19.33 -10.28
C VAL A 3 8.26 -20.28 -9.09
N LEU A 4 8.81 -19.88 -7.94
CA LEU A 4 8.56 -20.55 -6.68
C LEU A 4 7.12 -20.23 -6.30
N VAL A 5 6.20 -21.03 -6.81
CA VAL A 5 4.86 -21.16 -6.21
C VAL A 5 5.13 -21.72 -4.82
N GLY A 6 5.05 -20.87 -3.80
CA GLY A 6 5.04 -21.32 -2.42
C GLY A 6 3.98 -22.41 -2.33
N LYS A 7 4.38 -23.61 -1.88
CA LYS A 7 3.42 -24.68 -1.60
C LYS A 7 2.36 -24.09 -0.69
N ALA A 8 1.11 -24.11 -1.12
CA ALA A 8 -0.01 -23.92 -0.21
C ALA A 8 0.21 -24.87 0.98
N GLU A 9 0.31 -24.32 2.18
CA GLU A 9 0.33 -25.13 3.39
C GLU A 9 -0.93 -26.00 3.33
N SER A 10 -0.74 -27.32 3.32
CA SER A 10 -1.75 -28.31 2.98
C SER A 10 -2.92 -28.37 3.97
N GLU A 11 -2.93 -27.53 4.99
CA GLU A 11 -3.91 -27.51 6.06
C GLU A 11 -5.05 -26.50 5.82
N CYS A 12 -4.87 -25.50 4.94
CA CYS A 12 -5.93 -24.51 4.64
C CYS A 12 -7.05 -25.07 3.75
N ASN A 13 -6.83 -26.18 3.05
CA ASN A 13 -7.68 -26.68 1.97
C ASN A 13 -8.58 -27.88 2.35
N SER A 14 -8.81 -28.12 3.63
CA SER A 14 -9.76 -29.14 4.09
C SER A 14 -11.09 -28.52 4.51
N SER A 15 -12.17 -29.29 4.41
CA SER A 15 -13.51 -28.97 4.95
C SER A 15 -13.55 -28.75 6.47
N GLU A 16 -12.39 -28.78 7.14
CA GLU A 16 -12.19 -28.54 8.57
C GLU A 16 -11.47 -27.20 8.86
N SER A 17 -11.24 -26.36 7.83
CA SER A 17 -10.50 -25.08 7.92
C SER A 17 -11.08 -24.06 8.91
N HIS A 18 -12.31 -24.26 9.38
CA HIS A 18 -12.91 -23.51 10.49
C HIS A 18 -12.17 -23.67 11.84
N ARG A 19 -11.23 -24.62 11.93
CA ARG A 19 -10.44 -24.89 13.15
C ARG A 19 -9.03 -24.31 13.11
N ALA A 20 -8.57 -23.83 11.96
CA ALA A 20 -7.21 -23.37 11.80
C ALA A 20 -7.13 -21.86 12.10
N GLN A 21 -6.60 -21.54 13.27
CA GLN A 21 -6.29 -20.16 13.67
C GLN A 21 -5.27 -19.56 12.69
N ASN A 22 -5.54 -18.36 12.16
CA ASN A 22 -4.61 -17.58 11.34
C ASN A 22 -4.16 -18.24 10.02
N CYS A 23 -5.07 -18.88 9.30
CA CYS A 23 -4.79 -19.35 7.94
C CYS A 23 -4.91 -18.22 6.92
N THR A 24 -3.90 -18.09 6.06
CA THR A 24 -3.92 -17.20 4.89
C THR A 24 -4.10 -18.05 3.63
N GLU A 25 -5.18 -17.78 2.89
CA GLU A 25 -5.45 -18.35 1.58
C GLU A 25 -5.02 -17.37 0.50
N TYR A 26 -4.17 -17.83 -0.42
CA TYR A 26 -3.72 -17.04 -1.54
C TYR A 26 -4.75 -17.10 -2.67
N LEU A 27 -5.28 -15.94 -3.09
CA LEU A 27 -6.33 -15.85 -4.11
C LEU A 27 -5.77 -15.62 -5.51
N GLY A 28 -4.74 -14.77 -5.65
CA GLY A 28 -4.20 -14.44 -6.96
C GLY A 28 -3.06 -13.43 -7.00
N THR A 29 -2.41 -13.36 -8.16
CA THR A 29 -1.49 -12.27 -8.58
C THR A 29 -2.08 -11.67 -9.84
N ASN A 30 -2.23 -10.35 -9.88
CA ASN A 30 -2.59 -9.61 -11.08
C ASN A 30 -1.53 -8.55 -11.38
N LEU A 31 -1.06 -8.48 -12.63
CA LEU A 31 -0.27 -7.34 -13.09
C LEU A 31 -1.21 -6.13 -13.23
N ILE A 32 -0.83 -5.01 -12.65
CA ILE A 32 -1.63 -3.78 -12.62
C ILE A 32 -0.82 -2.59 -13.12
N THR A 33 -1.51 -1.59 -13.64
CA THR A 33 -0.91 -0.37 -14.18
C THR A 33 -1.55 0.87 -13.58
N ALA A 34 -0.79 1.97 -13.53
CA ALA A 34 -1.27 3.29 -13.16
C ALA A 34 -0.34 4.34 -13.77
N GLU A 35 -0.90 5.45 -14.25
CA GLU A 35 -0.16 6.54 -14.90
C GLU A 35 1.00 7.07 -14.04
N GLU A 36 0.76 7.28 -12.75
CA GLU A 36 1.77 7.78 -11.80
C GLU A 36 2.93 6.79 -11.64
N TRP A 37 2.67 5.50 -11.77
CA TRP A 37 3.70 4.46 -11.68
C TRP A 37 4.49 4.32 -12.98
N GLU A 38 3.81 4.30 -14.12
CA GLU A 38 4.45 4.18 -15.42
C GLU A 38 5.34 5.39 -15.73
N SER A 39 4.95 6.58 -15.26
CA SER A 39 5.74 7.79 -15.39
C SER A 39 6.98 7.79 -14.49
N LEU A 40 6.87 7.34 -13.24
CA LEU A 40 7.99 7.34 -12.29
C LEU A 40 8.92 6.15 -12.47
N PHE A 41 8.38 4.96 -12.74
CA PHE A 41 9.10 3.69 -12.70
C PHE A 41 8.88 2.89 -13.99
N PRO A 42 9.36 3.38 -15.14
CA PRO A 42 9.04 2.80 -16.45
C PRO A 42 9.55 1.36 -16.65
N GLU A 43 10.56 0.94 -15.88
CA GLU A 43 11.09 -0.43 -15.90
C GLU A 43 10.46 -1.36 -14.86
N ALA A 44 9.58 -0.84 -13.99
CA ALA A 44 8.99 -1.61 -12.90
C ALA A 44 7.65 -2.24 -13.29
N GLN A 45 7.37 -3.41 -12.73
CA GLN A 45 6.11 -4.12 -12.87
C GLN A 45 5.42 -4.19 -11.51
N PHE A 46 4.15 -3.81 -11.48
CA PHE A 46 3.36 -3.74 -10.25
C PHE A 46 2.39 -4.90 -10.20
N TYR A 47 2.46 -5.69 -9.14
CA TYR A 47 1.64 -6.89 -8.95
C TYR A 47 0.74 -6.71 -7.74
N LEU A 48 -0.57 -6.75 -7.96
CA LEU A 48 -1.55 -6.89 -6.89
C LEU A 48 -1.58 -8.34 -6.43
N ILE A 49 -1.25 -8.55 -5.17
CA ILE A 49 -1.39 -9.83 -4.48
C ILE A 49 -2.66 -9.79 -3.65
N GLU A 50 -3.51 -10.79 -3.84
CA GLU A 50 -4.76 -10.94 -3.12
C GLU A 50 -4.66 -12.14 -2.18
N GLU A 51 -4.84 -11.90 -0.88
CA GLU A 51 -4.91 -12.92 0.14
C GLU A 51 -6.18 -12.78 0.99
N LYS A 52 -6.64 -13.91 1.52
CA LYS A 52 -7.79 -14.00 2.40
C LYS A 52 -7.32 -14.61 3.72
N GLN A 53 -7.43 -13.84 4.79
CA GLN A 53 -7.11 -14.32 6.12
C GLN A 53 -8.38 -14.83 6.81
N ILE A 54 -8.35 -16.08 7.27
CA ILE A 54 -9.38 -16.67 8.11
C ILE A 54 -9.14 -16.19 9.54
N VAL A 55 -10.10 -15.46 10.12
CA VAL A 55 -10.03 -14.97 11.49
C VAL A 55 -10.85 -15.90 12.39
N ASN A 56 -10.23 -16.43 13.45
CA ASN A 56 -10.85 -17.42 14.34
C ASN A 56 -12.05 -16.81 15.11
N PRO A 57 -13.12 -17.58 15.39
CA PRO A 57 -14.41 -17.06 15.82
C PRO A 57 -14.55 -16.90 17.33
N GLU A 58 -13.49 -16.53 18.08
CA GLU A 58 -13.66 -16.18 19.51
C GLU A 58 -14.70 -15.07 19.72
N THR A 59 -15.03 -14.33 18.64
CA THR A 59 -16.06 -13.31 18.56
C THR A 59 -17.41 -13.78 17.97
N ASN A 60 -17.65 -15.09 17.77
CA ASN A 60 -18.84 -15.63 17.06
C ASN A 60 -19.05 -15.10 15.63
N MET A 61 -18.06 -14.46 15.02
CA MET A 61 -18.11 -14.04 13.63
C MET A 61 -17.30 -15.02 12.78
N ASN A 62 -17.99 -15.86 12.01
CA ASN A 62 -17.37 -16.50 10.83
C ASN A 62 -17.04 -15.38 9.84
N GLY A 63 -15.82 -14.86 9.90
CA GLY A 63 -15.37 -13.76 9.08
C GLY A 63 -14.04 -14.09 8.42
N PHE A 64 -13.94 -13.77 7.14
CA PHE A 64 -12.65 -13.63 6.48
C PHE A 64 -12.35 -12.15 6.31
N VAL A 65 -11.06 -11.80 6.37
CA VAL A 65 -10.59 -10.46 6.01
C VAL A 65 -9.83 -10.61 4.71
N GLN A 66 -10.27 -9.91 3.66
CA GLN A 66 -9.46 -9.75 2.45
C GLN A 66 -8.34 -8.76 2.74
N ARG A 67 -7.12 -9.17 2.41
CA ARG A 67 -5.93 -8.35 2.52
C ARG A 67 -5.22 -8.40 1.18
N ASN A 68 -5.06 -7.25 0.56
CA ASN A 68 -4.37 -7.08 -0.69
C ASN A 68 -3.14 -6.21 -0.44
N PHE A 69 -2.10 -6.44 -1.22
CA PHE A 69 -0.89 -5.62 -1.18
C PHE A 69 -0.24 -5.59 -2.56
N ILE A 70 0.55 -4.55 -2.81
CA ILE A 70 1.31 -4.41 -4.06
C ILE A 70 2.74 -4.89 -3.82
N ILE A 71 3.21 -5.75 -4.73
CA ILE A 71 4.63 -6.05 -4.92
C ILE A 71 5.11 -5.32 -6.18
N VAL A 72 6.21 -4.59 -6.08
CA VAL A 72 6.87 -3.97 -7.23
C VAL A 72 8.10 -4.79 -7.59
N LYS A 73 8.21 -5.21 -8.86
CA LYS A 73 9.39 -5.91 -9.37
C LYS A 73 10.13 -5.05 -10.38
N GLN A 74 11.43 -4.87 -10.18
CA GLN A 74 12.28 -4.18 -11.13
C GLN A 74 13.63 -4.88 -11.20
N ARG A 75 14.01 -5.33 -12.39
CA ARG A 75 15.23 -6.11 -12.63
C ARG A 75 15.28 -7.36 -11.73
N GLN A 76 16.20 -7.41 -10.78
CA GLN A 76 16.36 -8.53 -9.82
C GLN A 76 15.84 -8.17 -8.42
N SER A 77 15.30 -6.97 -8.23
CA SER A 77 14.83 -6.45 -6.96
C SER A 77 13.31 -6.55 -6.84
N GLU A 78 12.85 -6.70 -5.60
CA GLU A 78 11.45 -6.69 -5.21
C GLU A 78 11.28 -5.61 -4.13
N TYR A 79 10.24 -4.78 -4.25
CA TYR A 79 9.94 -3.68 -3.32
C TYR A 79 8.51 -3.79 -2.84
N ARG A 80 8.28 -3.41 -1.58
CA ARG A 80 6.96 -3.22 -0.99
C ARG A 80 6.72 -1.75 -0.67
N ASP A 81 5.55 -1.44 -0.12
CA ASP A 81 5.21 -0.11 0.42
C ASP A 81 6.30 0.44 1.35
N GLU A 82 6.90 -0.43 2.16
CA GLU A 82 8.00 -0.08 3.07
C GLU A 82 9.36 0.14 2.42
N ASP A 83 9.55 -0.23 1.16
CA ASP A 83 10.78 -0.03 0.39
C ASP A 83 10.64 1.10 -0.64
N PHE A 84 9.61 1.95 -0.53
CA PHE A 84 9.31 2.96 -1.55
C PHE A 84 10.44 3.98 -1.72
N ASP A 85 11.18 4.32 -0.66
CA ASP A 85 12.38 5.16 -0.73
C ASP A 85 13.51 4.51 -1.52
N LYS A 86 13.76 3.22 -1.30
CA LYS A 86 14.76 2.44 -2.05
C LYS A 86 14.35 2.36 -3.51
N LEU A 87 13.06 2.18 -3.79
CA LEU A 87 12.55 2.20 -5.17
C LEU A 87 12.80 3.57 -5.83
N LEU A 88 12.55 4.69 -5.14
CA LEU A 88 12.89 6.03 -5.63
C LEU A 88 14.41 6.17 -5.86
N ALA A 89 15.23 5.73 -4.92
CA ALA A 89 16.69 5.83 -4.96
C ALA A 89 17.30 5.00 -6.11
N ASP A 90 16.84 3.76 -6.30
CA ASP A 90 17.30 2.86 -7.37
C ASP A 90 16.93 3.39 -8.77
N ASN A 91 15.89 4.22 -8.85
CA ASN A 91 15.49 4.94 -10.07
C ASN A 91 16.06 6.38 -10.15
N GLN A 92 16.90 6.80 -9.21
CA GLN A 92 17.50 8.13 -9.15
C GLN A 92 16.48 9.27 -9.14
N ILE A 93 15.33 9.05 -8.50
CA ILE A 93 14.24 10.02 -8.42
C ILE A 93 14.41 10.85 -7.15
N ALA A 94 14.85 12.10 -7.32
CA ALA A 94 14.86 13.08 -6.24
C ALA A 94 13.46 13.69 -6.05
N ILE A 95 13.10 14.03 -4.81
CA ILE A 95 11.82 14.67 -4.50
C ILE A 95 11.99 16.18 -4.64
N THR A 96 11.26 16.78 -5.58
CA THR A 96 11.26 18.21 -5.88
C THR A 96 9.85 18.78 -5.76
N GLU A 97 9.71 20.11 -5.78
CA GLU A 97 8.39 20.73 -5.80
C GLU A 97 7.57 20.36 -7.04
N ASP A 98 8.24 20.07 -8.16
CA ASP A 98 7.59 19.77 -9.44
C ASP A 98 7.04 18.34 -9.52
N ASN A 99 7.63 17.39 -8.79
CA ASN A 99 7.25 15.97 -8.86
C ASN A 99 6.67 15.40 -7.56
N ILE A 100 6.58 16.20 -6.50
CA ILE A 100 6.08 15.74 -5.20
C ILE A 100 4.68 15.13 -5.30
N GLU A 101 3.77 15.76 -6.05
CA GLU A 101 2.39 15.26 -6.15
C GLU A 101 2.31 13.89 -6.81
N ILE A 102 3.03 13.67 -7.91
CA ILE A 102 3.04 12.36 -8.58
C ILE A 102 3.68 11.28 -7.69
N ILE A 103 4.74 11.61 -6.95
CA ILE A 103 5.39 10.69 -6.00
C ILE A 103 4.43 10.29 -4.87
N LEU A 104 3.75 11.26 -4.27
CA LEU A 104 2.83 10.99 -3.16
C LEU A 104 1.59 10.22 -3.61
N ARG A 105 1.06 10.49 -4.81
CA ARG A 105 -0.02 9.70 -5.43
C ARG A 105 0.42 8.28 -5.74
N ALA A 106 1.62 8.09 -6.29
CA ALA A 106 2.18 6.77 -6.56
C ALA A 106 2.27 5.91 -5.29
N PHE A 107 2.78 6.49 -4.20
CA PHE A 107 2.81 5.81 -2.89
C PHE A 107 1.40 5.52 -2.36
N ALA A 108 0.49 6.48 -2.44
CA ALA A 108 -0.89 6.31 -1.99
C ALA A 108 -1.59 5.16 -2.72
N LYS A 109 -1.36 5.02 -4.03
CA LYS A 109 -1.89 3.89 -4.82
C LYS A 109 -1.33 2.54 -4.36
N ILE A 110 -0.03 2.46 -4.02
CA ILE A 110 0.59 1.22 -3.51
C ILE A 110 -0.07 0.80 -2.19
N THR A 111 -0.31 1.77 -1.30
CA THR A 111 -0.88 1.52 0.04
C THR A 111 -2.41 1.34 0.03
N ALA A 112 -3.09 1.78 -1.04
CA ALA A 112 -4.52 1.57 -1.26
C ALA A 112 -4.87 0.23 -1.93
N ALA A 113 -4.00 -0.79 -1.88
CA ALA A 113 -4.18 -2.07 -2.60
C ALA A 113 -5.55 -2.75 -2.35
N ASN A 114 -6.08 -2.66 -1.12
CA ASN A 114 -7.40 -3.19 -0.76
C ASN A 114 -8.56 -2.53 -1.54
N HIS A 115 -8.33 -1.33 -2.08
CA HIS A 115 -9.31 -0.54 -2.80
C HIS A 115 -9.03 -0.49 -4.31
N HIS A 116 -8.04 -1.24 -4.81
CA HIS A 116 -7.59 -1.13 -6.19
C HIS A 116 -8.72 -1.31 -7.21
N TYR A 117 -9.54 -2.36 -7.06
CA TYR A 117 -10.65 -2.66 -7.97
C TYR A 117 -11.84 -1.71 -7.86
N GLN A 118 -11.89 -0.88 -6.81
CA GLN A 118 -13.00 0.02 -6.55
C GLN A 118 -12.89 1.35 -7.34
N GLY A 119 -11.77 1.57 -8.01
CA GLY A 119 -11.41 2.88 -8.54
C GLY A 119 -11.05 3.85 -7.42
N ILE A 120 -10.00 4.63 -7.63
CA ILE A 120 -9.50 5.60 -6.65
C ILE A 120 -9.44 6.96 -7.32
N ILE A 121 -10.18 7.93 -6.78
CA ILE A 121 -10.19 9.32 -7.26
C ILE A 121 -9.51 10.17 -6.19
N PHE A 122 -8.34 10.71 -6.55
CA PHE A 122 -7.55 11.57 -5.67
C PHE A 122 -8.00 13.03 -5.77
N SER A 123 -8.07 13.71 -4.62
CA SER A 123 -8.13 15.17 -4.57
C SER A 123 -6.81 15.79 -5.06
N PRO A 124 -6.76 17.11 -5.30
CA PRO A 124 -5.49 17.83 -5.35
C PRO A 124 -4.69 17.62 -4.05
N LEU A 125 -3.36 17.66 -4.16
CA LEU A 125 -2.47 17.61 -3.00
C LEU A 125 -2.58 18.92 -2.20
N GLU A 126 -2.83 18.83 -0.89
CA GLU A 126 -2.89 20.00 -0.03
C GLU A 126 -1.58 20.21 0.73
N LYS A 127 -1.04 21.43 0.67
CA LYS A 127 0.00 21.88 1.61
C LYS A 127 -0.68 22.23 2.93
N VAL A 128 -0.24 21.57 3.98
CA VAL A 128 -0.87 21.70 5.30
C VAL A 128 0.17 22.12 6.34
N ASN A 129 -0.31 22.73 7.41
CA ASN A 129 0.47 22.92 8.63
C ASN A 129 -0.31 22.29 9.78
N TYR A 130 -0.40 20.95 9.74
CA TYR A 130 -1.18 20.21 10.73
C TYR A 130 -0.28 19.81 11.90
N ALA A 131 -0.39 20.59 12.97
CA ALA A 131 -0.03 20.19 14.33
C ALA A 131 -1.31 20.06 15.17
N LYS A 132 -2.21 19.13 14.84
CA LYS A 132 -3.29 18.80 15.78
C LYS A 132 -2.66 18.07 16.97
N GLY A 133 -3.19 18.27 18.18
CA GLY A 133 -2.63 17.74 19.44
C GLY A 133 -2.45 16.20 19.51
N GLU A 134 -2.92 15.45 18.51
CA GLU A 134 -2.76 14.00 18.35
C GLU A 134 -1.84 13.60 17.18
N ALA A 135 -1.39 14.55 16.37
CA ALA A 135 -0.48 14.29 15.27
C ALA A 135 0.93 14.02 15.83
N ARG A 136 1.45 12.81 15.61
CA ARG A 136 2.81 12.43 16.04
C ARG A 136 3.91 13.29 15.40
N HIS A 137 3.65 13.92 14.25
CA HIS A 137 4.63 14.65 13.46
C HIS A 137 4.04 15.92 12.82
N PRO A 138 4.84 16.96 12.54
CA PRO A 138 4.41 18.16 11.81
C PRO A 138 4.27 17.85 10.32
N TYR A 139 3.14 17.26 9.92
CA TYR A 139 2.85 16.96 8.51
C TYR A 139 2.77 18.24 7.69
N ASN A 140 3.38 18.23 6.51
CA ASN A 140 3.39 19.36 5.58
C ASN A 140 2.62 19.12 4.28
N TYR A 141 2.17 17.87 4.05
CA TYR A 141 1.25 17.55 2.95
C TYR A 141 0.14 16.58 3.39
N HIS A 142 -1.03 16.73 2.77
CA HIS A 142 -2.21 15.86 2.95
C HIS A 142 -2.78 15.51 1.58
N LEU A 143 -3.05 14.23 1.37
CA LEU A 143 -3.73 13.71 0.18
C LEU A 143 -4.98 12.94 0.62
N ILE A 144 -6.09 13.19 -0.06
CA ILE A 144 -7.37 12.50 0.15
C ILE A 144 -7.70 11.73 -1.12
N ALA A 145 -8.30 10.56 -0.97
CA ALA A 145 -8.95 9.87 -2.07
C ALA A 145 -10.31 9.31 -1.68
N LEU A 146 -11.16 9.16 -2.69
CA LEU A 146 -12.42 8.42 -2.58
C LEU A 146 -12.29 7.08 -3.30
N ALA A 147 -12.61 6.00 -2.60
CA ALA A 147 -12.61 4.65 -3.14
C ALA A 147 -14.03 4.06 -3.20
N GLY A 148 -14.37 3.50 -4.37
CA GLY A 148 -15.61 2.76 -4.59
C GLY A 148 -16.88 3.61 -4.66
N GLU A 149 -18.00 2.94 -4.94
CA GLU A 149 -19.32 3.57 -5.09
C GLU A 149 -19.81 4.23 -3.80
N ASN A 150 -19.44 3.66 -2.65
CA ASN A 150 -19.75 4.19 -1.32
C ASN A 150 -18.84 5.36 -0.90
N LYS A 151 -17.90 5.77 -1.76
CA LYS A 151 -16.98 6.90 -1.54
C LYS A 151 -16.25 6.79 -0.20
N THR A 152 -15.64 5.63 0.07
CA THR A 152 -14.81 5.45 1.26
C THR A 152 -13.66 6.45 1.19
N GLU A 153 -13.56 7.33 2.18
CA GLU A 153 -12.49 8.31 2.25
C GLU A 153 -11.21 7.69 2.78
N LEU A 154 -10.11 7.89 2.04
CA LEU A 154 -8.76 7.46 2.38
C LEU A 154 -7.88 8.69 2.58
N ASN A 155 -7.07 8.68 3.62
CA ASN A 155 -6.28 9.84 4.04
C ASN A 155 -4.80 9.48 4.20
N TRP A 156 -3.92 10.28 3.58
CA TRP A 156 -2.48 10.17 3.72
C TRP A 156 -1.87 11.49 4.19
N TYR A 157 -1.02 11.42 5.22
CA TYR A 157 -0.30 12.57 5.74
C TYR A 157 1.20 12.37 5.56
N PHE A 158 1.86 13.37 4.98
CA PHE A 158 3.27 13.27 4.63
C PHE A 158 4.10 14.35 5.31
N VAL A 159 5.32 13.98 5.67
CA VAL A 159 6.40 14.88 6.04
C VAL A 159 7.46 14.78 4.96
N VAL A 160 7.53 15.77 4.08
CA VAL A 160 8.57 15.85 3.05
C VAL A 160 9.60 16.89 3.47
N LYS A 161 10.83 16.44 3.71
CA LYS A 161 12.01 17.30 3.93
C LYS A 161 12.98 17.04 2.79
N LYS A 162 13.87 17.98 2.47
CA LYS A 162 14.86 17.87 1.38
C LYS A 162 15.44 16.44 1.30
N ASP A 163 15.22 15.77 0.17
CA ASP A 163 15.65 14.39 -0.14
C ASP A 163 15.20 13.30 0.83
N GLN A 164 14.20 13.59 1.68
CA GLN A 164 13.67 12.70 2.70
C GLN A 164 12.14 12.73 2.69
N LEU A 165 11.54 11.64 2.25
CA LEU A 165 10.13 11.35 2.49
C LEU A 165 10.01 10.74 3.89
N ARG A 166 9.02 11.12 4.68
CA ARG A 166 8.57 10.38 5.87
C ARG A 166 7.07 10.34 5.81
N ILE A 167 6.48 9.16 5.93
CA ILE A 167 5.06 8.96 5.61
C ILE A 167 4.34 8.45 6.83
N ALA A 168 3.20 9.05 7.15
CA ALA A 168 2.24 8.45 8.05
C ALA A 168 0.95 8.20 7.28
N THR A 169 0.61 6.93 7.07
CA THR A 169 -0.69 6.58 6.49
C THR A 169 -1.75 6.55 7.58
N PHE A 170 -2.93 7.09 7.30
CA PHE A 170 -4.09 6.92 8.16
C PHE A 170 -5.10 6.04 7.43
N THR A 171 -5.01 4.72 7.67
CA THR A 171 -6.18 3.85 7.45
C THR A 171 -6.93 3.75 8.77
N THR A 172 -8.25 3.58 8.70
CA THR A 172 -9.26 3.81 9.74
C THR A 172 -9.01 3.23 11.13
N TYR A 173 -7.96 2.42 11.36
CA TYR A 173 -7.63 1.85 12.68
C TYR A 173 -6.14 1.75 13.05
N THR A 174 -5.18 2.16 12.21
CA THR A 174 -3.75 2.15 12.59
C THR A 174 -2.89 3.12 11.79
N LEU A 175 -2.15 3.98 12.49
CA LEU A 175 -1.05 4.76 11.91
C LEU A 175 0.12 3.80 11.65
N LYS A 176 0.51 3.61 10.38
CA LYS A 176 1.80 2.99 10.03
C LYS A 176 2.76 4.13 9.68
N ASP A 177 3.75 4.32 10.56
CA ASP A 177 4.84 5.27 10.35
C ASP A 177 5.89 4.61 9.46
N TYR A 178 6.19 5.21 8.31
CA TYR A 178 7.28 4.81 7.44
C TYR A 178 8.45 5.77 7.64
N TYR A 179 9.56 5.23 8.14
CA TYR A 179 10.80 5.96 8.31
C TYR A 179 11.73 5.61 7.17
N PHE A 180 12.02 6.61 6.35
CA PHE A 180 13.02 6.49 5.30
C PHE A 180 14.26 7.25 5.77
N SER A 181 15.39 6.54 5.85
CA SER A 181 16.70 7.11 6.12
C SER A 181 17.53 6.95 4.85
N PRO A 182 18.32 7.95 4.44
CA PRO A 182 19.36 7.75 3.44
C PRO A 182 20.34 6.65 3.86
#